data_AF-A0A382FPG4-F1
#
_entry.id   AF-A0A382FPG4-F1
#
_cell.length_a   1.000
_cell.length_b   1.000
_cell.length_c   1.000
_cell.angle_alpha   90.00
_cell.angle_beta   90.00
_cell.angle_gamma   90.00
#
_symmetry.space_group_name_H-M   'P 1'
#
loop_
_entity.id
_entity.type
_entity.pdbx_description
1 polymer ?
#
loop_
_entity_poly.entity_id
_entity_poly.type
_entity_poly.pdbx_seq_one_letter_code
_entity_poly.pdbx_strand_id
1 'polypeptide(L)' 'LYQMIGGLRSSMGYTGNGNIAEMKANCDFVRITTAGLSESHVHDIEITREAPNYRR' A
#
# COMPACT_ATOMS: atom_id res chain seq x y z
N LEU A 1 -14.80 -0.19 -6.71
CA LEU A 1 -14.86 -1.09 -5.52
C LEU A 1 -13.83 -2.21 -5.54
N TYR A 2 -13.60 -2.88 -6.68
CA TYR A 2 -12.60 -3.96 -6.76
C TYR A 2 -11.17 -3.58 -6.34
N GLN A 3 -10.69 -2.40 -6.73
CA GLN A 3 -9.32 -1.96 -6.38
C GLN A 3 -9.11 -1.79 -4.86
N MET A 4 -10.10 -1.24 -4.16
CA MET A 4 -10.02 -1.05 -2.70
C MET A 4 -10.01 -2.40 -1.97
N ILE A 5 -10.85 -3.34 -2.39
CA ILE A 5 -10.92 -4.68 -1.80
C ILE A 5 -9.65 -5.48 -2.14
N GLY A 6 -9.13 -5.36 -3.36
CA GLY A 6 -7.90 -6.00 -3.81
C GLY A 6 -6.68 -5.51 -3.02
N GLY A 7 -6.54 -4.19 -2.84
CA GLY A 7 -5.47 -3.60 -2.04
C GLY A 7 -5.50 -4.06 -0.59
N LEU A 8 -6.67 -4.04 0.05
CA LEU A 8 -6.83 -4.53 1.42
C LEU A 8 -6.43 -6.00 1.55
N ARG A 9 -6.93 -6.88 0.67
CA ARG A 9 -6.57 -8.31 0.69
C ARG A 9 -5.07 -8.54 0.47
N SER A 10 -4.44 -7.78 -0.42
CA SER A 10 -3.00 -7.85 -0.64
C SER A 10 -2.23 -7.47 0.64
N SER A 11 -2.59 -6.36 1.29
CA SER A 11 -1.97 -5.94 2.56
C SER A 11 -2.17 -6.94 3.70
N MET A 12 -3.34 -7.57 3.78
CA MET A 12 -3.63 -8.63 4.74
C MET A 12 -2.77 -9.87 4.49
N GLY A 13 -2.50 -10.21 3.22
CA GLY A 13 -1.57 -11.27 2.85
C GLY A 13 -0.12 -10.97 3.26
N TYR A 14 0.37 -9.75 2.99
CA TYR A 14 1.72 -9.34 3.41
C TYR A 14 1.93 -9.32 4.92
N THR A 15 0.87 -9.01 5.67
CA THR A 15 0.90 -8.94 7.13
C THR A 15 0.46 -10.24 7.81
N GLY A 16 0.11 -11.28 7.03
CA GLY A 16 -0.27 -12.59 7.55
C GLY A 16 -1.62 -12.66 8.29
N ASN A 17 -2.55 -11.74 8.01
CA ASN A 17 -3.82 -11.65 8.71
C ASN A 17 -4.98 -12.21 7.87
N GLY A 18 -5.79 -13.10 8.44
CA GLY A 18 -6.92 -13.74 7.76
C GLY A 18 -8.19 -12.89 7.76
N ASN A 19 -8.31 -11.95 8.70
CA ASN A 19 -9.43 -11.00 8.78
C ASN A 19 -9.00 -9.60 9.26
N ILE A 20 -9.93 -8.64 9.17
CA ILE A 20 -9.68 -7.23 9.52
C ILE A 20 -9.42 -7.06 11.02
N ALA A 21 -10.03 -7.89 11.88
CA ALA A 21 -9.82 -7.79 13.32
C ALA A 21 -8.40 -8.21 13.71
N GLU A 22 -7.89 -9.30 13.12
CA GLU A 22 -6.50 -9.74 13.26
C GLU A 22 -5.52 -8.68 12.75
N MET A 23 -5.78 -8.10 11.57
CA MET A 23 -4.92 -7.05 11.03
C MET A 23 -4.85 -5.81 11.95
N LYS A 24 -5.95 -5.44 12.60
CA LYS A 24 -5.96 -4.32 13.57
C LYS A 24 -5.18 -4.63 14.85
N ALA A 25 -5.11 -5.89 15.26
CA ALA A 25 -4.48 -6.30 16.51
C ALA A 25 -2.99 -6.65 16.34
N ASN A 26 -2.60 -7.21 15.17
CA ASN A 26 -1.29 -7.83 14.96
C ASN A 26 -0.37 -7.03 14.04
N CYS A 27 -0.85 -5.99 13.36
CA CYS A 27 0.00 -5.20 12.47
C CYS A 27 0.86 -4.20 13.25
N ASP A 28 2.16 -4.29 13.03
CA ASP A 28 3.12 -3.30 13.50
C ASP A 28 3.34 -2.20 12.47
N PHE A 29 3.43 -0.97 12.96
CA PHE A 29 3.74 0.20 12.15
C PHE A 29 5.12 0.71 12.50
N VAL A 30 5.91 1.02 11.48
CA VAL A 30 7.21 1.66 11.63
C VAL A 30 7.10 3.14 11.27
N ARG A 31 7.82 3.99 12.02
CA ARG A 31 7.92 5.41 11.69
C ARG A 31 8.91 5.59 10.55
N ILE A 32 8.44 6.11 9.42
CA ILE A 32 9.29 6.47 8.27
C ILE A 32 9.72 7.93 8.34
N THR A 33 10.80 8.27 7.65
CA THR A 33 11.27 9.65 7.46
C THR A 33 10.63 10.28 6.23
N THR A 34 10.75 11.60 6.08
CA THR A 34 10.28 12.31 4.86
C THR A 34 10.97 11.79 3.59
N ALA A 35 12.24 11.36 3.70
CA ALA A 35 12.94 10.72 2.60
C ALA A 35 12.33 9.35 2.24
N GLY A 36 11.99 8.53 3.25
CA GLY A 36 11.32 7.24 3.03
C GLY A 36 9.90 7.37 2.46
N LEU A 37 9.23 8.51 2.71
CA LEU A 37 7.95 8.82 2.06
C LEU A 37 8.11 9.05 0.56
N SER A 38 9.14 9.82 0.15
CA SER A 38 9.48 9.99 -1.26
C SER A 38 9.91 8.67 -1.90
N GLU A 39 10.57 7.79 -1.14
CA GLU A 39 10.99 6.45 -1.58
C GLU A 39 9.81 5.49 -1.82
N SER A 40 8.79 5.60 -1.00
CA SER A 40 7.61 4.73 -1.08
C SER A 40 6.72 5.06 -2.28
N HIS A 41 6.85 6.27 -2.83
CA HIS A 41 6.11 6.71 -4.01
C HIS A 41 6.89 6.36 -5.28
N VAL A 42 6.21 6.19 -6.41
CA VAL A 42 6.89 6.04 -7.71
C VAL A 42 7.81 7.25 -7.92
N HIS A 43 9.09 6.96 -8.08
CA HIS A 43 10.19 7.90 -8.25
C HIS A 43 11.16 7.36 -9.30
N ASP A 44 11.85 8.28 -9.99
CA ASP A 44 12.83 8.02 -11.04
C ASP A 44 12.35 7.25 -12.28
N ILE A 45 11.13 7.56 -12.75
CA ILE A 45 10.63 7.07 -14.04
C ILE A 45 9.79 8.16 -14.73
N GLU A 46 10.11 8.46 -16.00
CA GLU A 46 9.22 9.25 -16.86
C GLU A 46 8.01 8.36 -17.23
N ILE A 47 6.83 8.71 -16.71
CA ILE A 47 5.59 7.93 -16.91
C ILE A 47 5.23 7.98 -18.39
N THR A 48 5.57 6.95 -19.15
CA THR A 48 5.26 6.87 -20.59
C THR A 48 3.88 6.30 -20.90
N ARG A 49 3.20 5.66 -19.93
CA ARG A 49 1.78 5.26 -20.02
C ARG A 49 1.09 5.38 -18.65
N GLU A 50 -0.01 6.12 -18.60
CA GLU A 50 -0.83 6.29 -17.40
C GLU A 50 -1.45 4.95 -16.96
N ALA A 51 -1.25 4.57 -15.69
CA ALA A 51 -1.95 3.46 -15.06
C ALA A 51 -3.32 3.96 -14.53
N PRO A 52 -4.43 3.23 -14.76
CA PRO A 52 -5.79 3.66 -14.44
C PRO A 52 -6.08 3.83 -12.93
N ASN A 53 -5.10 3.56 -12.07
CA ASN A 53 -5.25 3.51 -10.62
C ASN A 53 -4.54 4.67 -9.89
N TYR A 54 -4.00 5.64 -10.62
CA TYR A 54 -3.33 6.81 -10.05
C TYR A 54 -4.09 8.09 -10.42
N ARG A 55 -4.98 8.54 -9.54
CA ARG A 55 -5.50 9.91 -9.56
C ARG A 55 -5.09 10.57 -8.26
N ARG A 56 -4.36 11.67 -8.41
CA ARG A 56 -3.86 12.53 -7.34
C ARG A 56 -5.00 13.08 -6.48
#